data_AF-A0A6J2VTM2-F1
#
_entry.id   AF-A0A6J2VTM2-F1
#
_cell.length_a   1.000
_cell.length_b   1.000
_cell.length_c   1.000
_cell.angle_alpha   90.00
_cell.angle_beta   90.00
_cell.angle_gamma   90.00
#
_symmetry.space_group_name_H-M   'P 1'
#
loop_
_entity.id
_entity.type
_entity.pdbx_description
1 polymer ?
#
loop_
_entity_poly.entity_id
_entity_poly.type
_entity_poly.pdbx_seq_one_letter_code
_entity_poly.pdbx_strand_id
1 'polypeptide(L)'
;MKQFVTLLVILHCSVFQAQEASTLQTNCSDEEVPFTERLVQSQSSYRSNYNKCLVCPLDTCNGLLKNIGFMEAQLRVLESQIEELRGIEERPKVAFSASIGGHGDTGPFSTDITLVFRNVLTNIGSAYNPATGIFSVPTRGIYYISFFYHGGTANPTRLSLFKNGQRIATASHHQGDGRAENGSNGVNLLLEAGDHLYIVLWAGSWVWDGNNIDTIFSGFLLTPL
;
A
#
# COMPACT_ATOMS: atom_id res chain seq x y z
N MET A 1 -28.61 -10.27 5.58
CA MET A 1 -28.56 -8.85 6.01
C MET A 1 -29.38 -7.90 5.14
N LYS A 2 -29.32 -7.97 3.79
CA LYS A 2 -30.08 -7.05 2.91
C LYS A 2 -31.61 -7.06 3.09
N GLN A 3 -32.24 -8.22 3.35
CA GLN A 3 -33.70 -8.31 3.59
C GLN A 3 -34.16 -7.74 4.94
N PHE A 4 -33.28 -7.69 5.94
CA PHE A 4 -33.62 -7.18 7.28
C PHE A 4 -33.67 -5.64 7.32
N VAL A 5 -32.83 -4.98 6.52
CA VAL A 5 -32.79 -3.51 6.43
C VAL A 5 -34.06 -2.98 5.73
N THR A 6 -34.54 -3.67 4.70
CA THR A 6 -35.77 -3.29 3.97
C THR A 6 -37.02 -3.39 4.85
N LEU A 7 -37.13 -4.42 5.71
CA LEU A 7 -38.26 -4.54 6.64
C LEU A 7 -38.26 -3.43 7.71
N LEU A 8 -37.09 -3.03 8.21
CA LEU A 8 -36.94 -2.00 9.23
C LEU A 8 -37.35 -0.61 8.71
N VAL A 9 -37.05 -0.30 7.44
CA VAL A 9 -37.46 0.97 6.81
C VAL A 9 -38.99 1.03 6.61
N ILE A 10 -39.62 -0.09 6.25
CA ILE A 10 -41.09 -0.16 6.08
C ILE A 10 -41.80 -0.04 7.43
N LEU A 11 -41.27 -0.65 8.50
CA LEU A 11 -41.80 -0.52 9.86
C LEU A 11 -41.64 0.89 10.42
N HIS A 12 -40.52 1.58 10.19
CA HIS A 12 -40.37 2.97 10.62
C HIS A 12 -41.35 3.93 9.91
N CYS A 13 -41.61 3.68 8.63
CA CYS A 13 -42.54 4.50 7.84
C CYS A 13 -44.01 4.34 8.29
N SER A 14 -44.38 3.15 8.77
CA SER A 14 -45.74 2.86 9.23
C SER A 14 -45.97 3.28 10.70
N VAL A 15 -44.95 3.25 11.56
CA VAL A 15 -45.03 3.78 12.93
C VAL A 15 -45.11 5.30 12.95
N PHE A 16 -44.43 6.00 12.03
CA PHE A 16 -44.51 7.47 11.91
C PHE A 16 -45.91 7.93 11.46
N GLN A 17 -46.54 7.19 10.55
CA GLN A 17 -47.93 7.45 10.10
C GLN A 17 -48.97 7.21 11.21
N ALA A 18 -48.70 6.35 12.18
CA ALA A 18 -49.62 6.07 13.29
C ALA A 18 -49.56 7.14 14.40
N GLN A 19 -48.41 7.81 14.58
CA GLN A 19 -48.22 8.79 15.65
C GLN A 19 -48.88 10.16 15.36
N GLU A 20 -49.02 10.55 14.08
CA GLU A 20 -49.64 11.84 13.71
C GLU A 20 -51.18 11.81 13.76
N ALA A 21 -51.80 10.63 13.78
CA ALA A 21 -53.26 10.51 13.79
C ALA A 21 -53.91 10.89 15.15
N SER A 22 -53.13 10.97 16.25
CA SER A 22 -53.67 11.20 17.60
C SER A 22 -53.46 12.59 18.19
N THR A 23 -52.83 13.53 17.47
CA THR A 23 -52.62 14.90 17.98
C THR A 23 -52.90 15.96 16.92
N LEU A 24 -54.17 16.12 16.54
CA LEU A 24 -54.66 17.36 15.94
C LEU A 24 -55.81 17.89 16.79
N GLN A 25 -55.40 18.46 17.93
CA GLN A 25 -56.24 19.30 18.75
C GLN A 25 -56.45 20.62 18.00
N THR A 26 -57.71 20.87 17.70
CA THR A 26 -58.34 22.10 17.22
C THR A 26 -57.63 23.39 17.62
N ASN A 27 -57.41 24.28 16.66
CA ASN A 27 -57.57 25.73 16.83
C ASN A 27 -57.72 26.41 15.46
N CYS A 28 -58.97 26.54 15.00
CA CYS A 28 -59.36 27.60 14.08
C CYS A 28 -60.37 28.45 14.88
N SER A 29 -59.93 29.63 15.30
CA SER A 29 -60.72 30.59 16.08
C SER A 29 -61.90 31.13 15.28
N ASP A 30 -63.01 31.28 16.00
CA ASP A 30 -64.34 31.71 15.56
C ASP A 30 -64.40 33.12 14.97
N GLU A 31 -65.22 33.29 13.92
CA GLU A 31 -65.99 34.51 13.70
C GLU A 31 -67.45 34.11 13.36
N GLU A 32 -68.38 34.53 14.20
CA GLU A 32 -69.82 34.26 14.11
C GLU A 32 -70.49 35.06 12.98
N VAL A 33 -71.34 34.43 12.16
CA VAL A 33 -72.52 35.10 11.56
C VAL A 33 -73.71 34.12 11.54
N PRO A 34 -74.93 34.51 11.98
CA PRO A 34 -76.02 33.56 12.24
C PRO A 34 -76.99 33.36 11.06
N PHE A 35 -77.46 32.10 10.96
CA PHE A 35 -78.83 31.60 10.72
C PHE A 35 -79.79 32.42 9.83
N THR A 36 -80.00 32.03 8.56
CA THR A 36 -81.22 31.37 8.02
C THR A 36 -81.34 31.43 6.48
N GLU A 37 -81.76 30.28 5.92
CA GLU A 37 -82.53 30.11 4.68
C GLU A 37 -81.91 30.51 3.32
N ARG A 38 -82.13 29.79 2.21
CA ARG A 38 -82.41 28.39 1.87
C ARG A 38 -82.29 28.38 0.33
N LEU A 39 -81.58 27.41 -0.25
CA LEU A 39 -81.65 26.97 -1.66
C LEU A 39 -81.46 28.10 -2.71
N VAL A 40 -80.28 28.30 -3.32
CA VAL A 40 -79.76 27.52 -4.46
C VAL A 40 -78.38 28.13 -4.77
N GLN A 41 -77.27 27.43 -4.48
CA GLN A 41 -75.93 27.66 -5.08
C GLN A 41 -74.85 26.67 -4.54
N SER A 42 -75.24 25.45 -4.19
CA SER A 42 -74.39 24.50 -3.45
C SER A 42 -73.43 23.64 -4.29
N GLN A 43 -73.04 24.00 -5.52
CA GLN A 43 -72.19 23.09 -6.32
C GLN A 43 -70.90 23.65 -6.93
N SER A 44 -70.60 24.95 -6.84
CA SER A 44 -69.36 25.50 -7.43
C SER A 44 -68.30 25.95 -6.41
N SER A 45 -68.66 26.23 -5.16
CA SER A 45 -67.69 26.71 -4.14
C SER A 45 -67.00 25.59 -3.36
N TYR A 46 -67.61 24.39 -3.30
CA TYR A 46 -67.08 23.25 -2.53
C TYR A 46 -65.86 22.55 -3.16
N ARG A 47 -65.43 22.96 -4.37
CA ARG A 47 -64.33 22.32 -5.10
C ARG A 47 -63.00 23.07 -5.05
N SER A 48 -62.93 24.24 -4.41
CA SER A 48 -61.72 25.07 -4.43
C SER A 48 -60.80 24.94 -3.21
N ASN A 49 -61.20 24.24 -2.14
CA ASN A 49 -60.45 24.25 -0.88
C ASN A 49 -59.67 22.96 -0.56
N TYR A 50 -59.70 21.95 -1.44
CA TYR A 50 -58.91 20.72 -1.29
C TYR A 50 -57.58 20.73 -2.06
N ASN A 51 -57.24 21.83 -2.75
CA ASN A 51 -56.03 21.91 -3.58
C ASN A 51 -54.87 22.69 -2.94
N LYS A 52 -54.95 23.07 -1.66
CA LYS A 52 -53.92 23.91 -1.02
C LYS A 52 -52.98 23.19 -0.05
N CYS A 53 -53.24 21.92 0.26
CA CYS A 53 -52.37 21.14 1.16
C CYS A 53 -52.16 19.73 0.63
N LEU A 54 -51.36 19.56 -0.45
CA LEU A 54 -50.72 18.27 -0.72
C LEU A 54 -49.56 18.40 -1.73
N VAL A 55 -48.58 19.27 -1.46
CA VAL A 55 -47.27 19.16 -2.12
C VAL A 55 -46.46 18.10 -1.39
N CYS A 56 -46.66 16.87 -1.86
CA CYS A 56 -45.78 15.71 -1.90
C CYS A 56 -44.72 15.50 -0.78
N PRO A 57 -45.01 14.59 0.16
CA PRO A 57 -44.00 13.66 0.73
C PRO A 57 -43.15 12.93 -0.34
N LEU A 58 -43.62 12.90 -1.59
CA LEU A 58 -42.98 12.25 -2.74
C LEU A 58 -41.66 12.94 -3.18
N ASP A 59 -41.58 14.28 -3.16
CA ASP A 59 -40.36 15.00 -3.56
C ASP A 59 -39.25 14.82 -2.53
N THR A 60 -39.62 14.82 -1.25
CA THR A 60 -38.74 14.47 -0.14
C THR A 60 -38.25 13.02 -0.26
N CYS A 61 -39.13 12.07 -0.58
CA CYS A 61 -38.74 10.68 -0.85
C CYS A 61 -37.78 10.53 -2.03
N ASN A 62 -38.00 11.26 -3.13
CA ASN A 62 -37.10 11.24 -4.28
C ASN A 62 -35.71 11.82 -3.94
N GLY A 63 -35.67 12.87 -3.11
CA GLY A 63 -34.41 13.41 -2.57
C GLY A 63 -33.67 12.40 -1.68
N LEU A 64 -34.40 11.73 -0.77
CA LEU A 64 -33.83 10.69 0.09
C LEU A 64 -33.29 9.49 -0.72
N LEU A 65 -34.02 9.03 -1.73
CA LEU A 65 -33.58 7.94 -2.61
C LEU A 65 -32.31 8.30 -3.38
N LYS A 66 -32.20 9.54 -3.87
CA LYS A 66 -30.97 10.05 -4.50
C LYS A 66 -29.80 10.08 -3.52
N ASN A 67 -30.03 10.53 -2.29
CA ASN A 67 -29.00 10.56 -1.26
C ASN A 67 -28.54 9.15 -0.87
N ILE A 68 -29.47 8.19 -0.75
CA ILE A 68 -29.12 6.78 -0.53
C ILE A 68 -28.27 6.24 -1.67
N GLY A 69 -28.67 6.46 -2.92
CA GLY A 69 -27.88 6.03 -4.09
C GLY A 69 -26.49 6.66 -4.12
N PHE A 70 -26.37 7.94 -3.74
CA PHE A 70 -25.08 8.62 -3.62
C PHE A 70 -24.22 8.04 -2.50
N MET A 71 -24.78 7.83 -1.31
CA MET A 71 -24.07 7.21 -0.18
C MET A 71 -23.63 5.79 -0.50
N GLU A 72 -24.46 4.99 -1.18
CA GLU A 72 -24.08 3.66 -1.63
C GLU A 72 -22.90 3.70 -2.62
N ALA A 73 -22.88 4.67 -3.54
CA ALA A 73 -21.75 4.86 -4.44
C ALA A 73 -20.49 5.26 -3.68
N GLN A 74 -20.59 6.15 -2.69
CA GLN A 74 -19.47 6.53 -1.83
C GLN A 74 -18.96 5.35 -1.00
N LEU A 75 -19.85 4.51 -0.46
CA LEU A 75 -19.48 3.30 0.28
C LEU A 75 -18.71 2.33 -0.61
N ARG A 76 -19.16 2.10 -1.84
CA ARG A 76 -18.44 1.25 -2.82
C ARG A 76 -17.03 1.78 -3.12
N VAL A 77 -16.87 3.10 -3.24
CA VAL A 77 -15.57 3.72 -3.45
C VAL A 77 -14.68 3.54 -2.22
N LEU A 78 -15.20 3.80 -1.02
CA LEU A 78 -14.45 3.63 0.22
C LEU A 78 -14.01 2.18 0.44
N GLU A 79 -14.89 1.21 0.17
CA GLU A 79 -14.56 -0.22 0.20
C GLU A 79 -13.39 -0.54 -0.74
N SER A 80 -13.41 -0.01 -1.98
CA SER A 80 -12.30 -0.23 -2.93
C SER A 80 -10.98 0.37 -2.47
N GLN A 81 -11.01 1.56 -1.85
CA GLN A 81 -9.82 2.21 -1.31
C GLN A 81 -9.25 1.43 -0.10
N ILE A 82 -10.13 0.87 0.75
CA ILE A 82 -9.69 0.03 1.87
C ILE A 82 -8.96 -1.21 1.36
N GLU A 83 -9.49 -1.89 0.35
CA GLU A 83 -8.85 -3.08 -0.21
C GLU A 83 -7.51 -2.75 -0.89
N GLU A 84 -7.40 -1.61 -1.58
CA GLU A 84 -6.12 -1.15 -2.13
C GLU A 84 -5.07 -0.87 -1.03
N LEU A 85 -5.49 -0.20 0.05
CA LEU A 85 -4.61 0.08 1.20
C LEU A 85 -4.15 -1.19 1.90
N ARG A 86 -5.07 -2.15 2.12
CA ARG A 86 -4.73 -3.46 2.71
C ARG A 86 -3.73 -4.20 1.82
N GLY A 87 -3.94 -4.17 0.51
CA GLY A 87 -3.04 -4.74 -0.47
C GLY A 87 -1.65 -4.09 -0.52
N ILE A 88 -1.44 -2.89 0.06
CA ILE A 88 -0.12 -2.25 0.22
C ILE A 88 0.57 -2.76 1.48
N GLU A 89 -0.17 -2.89 2.58
CA GLU A 89 0.36 -3.37 3.87
C GLU A 89 0.85 -4.83 3.77
N GLU A 90 0.16 -5.64 2.97
CA GLU A 90 0.50 -7.04 2.72
C GLU A 90 1.65 -7.23 1.72
N ARG A 91 2.13 -6.17 1.04
CA ARG A 91 3.23 -6.35 0.08
C ARG A 91 4.51 -6.76 0.79
N PRO A 92 5.21 -7.79 0.29
CA PRO A 92 6.49 -8.17 0.84
C PRO A 92 7.46 -7.00 0.76
N LYS A 93 8.09 -6.70 1.89
CA LYS A 93 9.17 -5.71 1.99
C LYS A 93 10.47 -6.48 2.16
N VAL A 94 11.42 -6.23 1.29
CA VAL A 94 12.73 -6.90 1.33
C VAL A 94 13.80 -5.84 1.10
N ALA A 95 14.71 -5.72 2.05
CA ALA A 95 15.86 -4.84 1.93
C ALA A 95 16.97 -5.35 2.83
N PHE A 96 18.19 -5.39 2.32
CA PHE A 96 19.36 -5.68 3.11
C PHE A 96 20.52 -4.76 2.74
N SER A 97 21.39 -4.54 3.72
CA SER A 97 22.67 -3.88 3.56
C SER A 97 23.62 -4.45 4.59
N ALA A 98 24.79 -4.90 4.15
CA ALA A 98 25.80 -5.48 5.03
C ALA A 98 27.20 -5.09 4.56
N SER A 99 28.11 -4.86 5.51
CA SER A 99 29.55 -4.72 5.25
C SER A 99 30.32 -5.94 5.72
N ILE A 100 31.57 -6.07 5.27
CA ILE A 100 32.44 -7.18 5.68
C ILE A 100 32.51 -7.28 7.20
N GLY A 101 32.59 -6.13 7.88
CA GLY A 101 32.74 -6.07 9.33
C GLY A 101 34.20 -6.28 9.75
N GLY A 102 35.13 -5.86 8.88
CA GLY A 102 36.57 -6.03 9.04
C GLY A 102 37.27 -4.82 9.69
N HIS A 103 38.52 -5.05 10.07
CA HIS A 103 39.49 -4.01 10.44
C HIS A 103 40.75 -4.17 9.58
N GLY A 104 40.61 -4.11 8.26
CA GLY A 104 41.74 -4.29 7.35
C GLY A 104 41.41 -4.98 6.03
N ASP A 105 42.46 -5.52 5.41
CA ASP A 105 42.39 -6.21 4.13
C ASP A 105 41.76 -7.60 4.26
N THR A 106 40.92 -7.95 3.30
CA THR A 106 40.35 -9.29 3.08
C THR A 106 40.89 -9.84 1.77
N GLY A 107 41.69 -10.91 1.87
CA GLY A 107 42.49 -11.42 0.77
C GLY A 107 43.89 -10.79 0.72
N PRO A 108 44.69 -11.09 -0.31
CA PRO A 108 44.38 -11.96 -1.43
C PRO A 108 44.31 -13.45 -1.03
N PHE A 109 43.37 -14.18 -1.63
CA PHE A 109 43.26 -15.64 -1.49
C PHE A 109 43.81 -16.33 -2.75
N SER A 110 44.22 -17.60 -2.63
CA SER A 110 44.72 -18.40 -3.76
C SER A 110 43.61 -18.90 -4.70
N THR A 111 42.35 -18.87 -4.26
CA THR A 111 41.17 -19.28 -5.03
C THR A 111 40.09 -18.22 -4.93
N ASP A 112 39.08 -18.31 -5.79
CA ASP A 112 37.87 -17.50 -5.67
C ASP A 112 37.14 -17.83 -4.36
N ILE A 113 36.71 -16.79 -3.64
CA ILE A 113 36.03 -16.92 -2.34
C ILE A 113 34.73 -16.14 -2.37
N THR A 114 33.64 -16.76 -1.92
CA THR A 114 32.40 -16.05 -1.61
C THR A 114 32.61 -15.18 -0.37
N LEU A 115 32.48 -13.86 -0.54
CA LEU A 115 32.63 -12.92 0.56
C LEU A 115 31.43 -12.97 1.50
N VAL A 116 31.73 -12.98 2.79
CA VAL A 116 30.73 -12.96 3.86
C VAL A 116 30.71 -11.56 4.48
N PHE A 117 29.58 -10.85 4.34
CA PHE A 117 29.39 -9.52 4.90
C PHE A 117 28.73 -9.67 6.29
N ARG A 118 29.57 -9.74 7.33
CA ARG A 118 29.13 -10.15 8.67
C ARG A 118 28.44 -9.02 9.43
N ASN A 119 28.78 -7.77 9.13
CA ASN A 119 28.19 -6.62 9.79
C ASN A 119 26.91 -6.20 9.06
N VAL A 120 25.76 -6.67 9.56
CA VAL A 120 24.44 -6.40 8.97
C VAL A 120 23.90 -5.07 9.47
N LEU A 121 23.68 -4.14 8.54
CA LEU A 121 23.09 -2.82 8.80
C LEU A 121 21.56 -2.89 8.74
N THR A 122 21.04 -3.58 7.73
CA THR A 122 19.61 -3.78 7.49
C THR A 122 19.36 -5.20 6.98
N ASN A 123 18.27 -5.83 7.39
CA ASN A 123 17.84 -7.15 6.88
C ASN A 123 16.31 -7.35 6.99
N ILE A 124 15.56 -6.44 6.38
CA ILE A 124 14.09 -6.51 6.30
C ILE A 124 13.70 -7.71 5.43
N GLY A 125 12.78 -8.53 5.94
CA GLY A 125 12.39 -9.80 5.32
C GLY A 125 13.36 -10.96 5.59
N SER A 126 14.45 -10.72 6.34
CA SER A 126 15.42 -11.74 6.77
C SER A 126 15.97 -12.62 5.64
N ALA A 127 16.11 -12.02 4.45
CA ALA A 127 16.51 -12.69 3.23
C ALA A 127 18.04 -12.79 3.05
N TYR A 128 18.82 -12.00 3.80
CA TYR A 128 20.27 -12.08 3.82
C TYR A 128 20.79 -12.94 4.97
N ASN A 129 21.74 -13.85 4.68
CA ASN A 129 22.38 -14.69 5.69
C ASN A 129 23.84 -14.26 5.94
N PRO A 130 24.16 -13.65 7.11
CA PRO A 130 25.51 -13.18 7.43
C PRO A 130 26.50 -14.28 7.79
N ALA A 131 26.05 -15.53 7.93
CA ALA A 131 26.96 -16.67 8.11
C ALA A 131 27.53 -17.14 6.77
N THR A 132 26.79 -16.97 5.67
CA THR A 132 27.17 -17.49 4.33
C THR A 132 27.49 -16.40 3.32
N GLY A 133 27.06 -15.16 3.54
CA GLY A 133 27.22 -14.08 2.56
C GLY A 133 26.12 -14.04 1.48
N ILE A 134 25.10 -14.89 1.61
CA ILE A 134 24.12 -15.15 0.55
C ILE A 134 22.81 -14.41 0.84
N PHE A 135 22.32 -13.67 -0.17
CA PHE A 135 20.96 -13.17 -0.24
C PHE A 135 20.08 -14.18 -0.99
N SER A 136 19.01 -14.66 -0.34
CA SER A 136 18.05 -15.60 -0.91
C SER A 136 16.74 -14.89 -1.20
N VAL A 137 16.33 -14.88 -2.45
CA VAL A 137 15.15 -14.14 -2.91
C VAL A 137 13.88 -14.79 -2.34
N PRO A 138 13.11 -14.09 -1.48
CA PRO A 138 11.97 -14.71 -0.80
C PRO A 138 10.70 -14.70 -1.65
N THR A 139 10.59 -13.77 -2.61
CA THR A 139 9.42 -13.63 -3.48
C THR A 139 9.88 -13.24 -4.88
N ARG A 140 9.06 -13.56 -5.87
CA ARG A 140 9.28 -13.12 -7.23
C ARG A 140 9.16 -11.60 -7.32
N GLY A 141 10.06 -10.94 -8.05
CA GLY A 141 9.97 -9.50 -8.26
C GLY A 141 11.17 -8.89 -8.96
N ILE A 142 11.14 -7.56 -9.08
CA ILE A 142 12.26 -6.77 -9.58
C ILE A 142 13.07 -6.29 -8.37
N TYR A 143 14.36 -6.60 -8.35
CA TYR A 143 15.28 -6.23 -7.28
C TYR A 143 16.37 -5.32 -7.82
N TYR A 144 16.74 -4.30 -7.04
CA TYR A 144 17.99 -3.59 -7.24
C TYR A 144 19.04 -4.19 -6.33
N ILE A 145 20.19 -4.56 -6.90
CA ILE A 145 21.33 -5.14 -6.19
C ILE A 145 22.56 -4.31 -6.50
N SER A 146 23.33 -3.93 -5.47
CA SER A 146 24.56 -3.17 -5.63
C SER A 146 25.65 -3.63 -4.66
N PHE A 147 26.89 -3.41 -5.07
CA PHE A 147 28.04 -3.67 -4.23
C PHE A 147 29.12 -2.61 -4.48
N PHE A 148 29.82 -2.27 -3.41
CA PHE A 148 30.87 -1.26 -3.37
C PHE A 148 32.11 -1.90 -2.74
N TYR A 149 33.29 -1.47 -3.16
CA TYR A 149 34.54 -1.87 -2.54
C TYR A 149 35.45 -0.68 -2.30
N HIS A 150 36.28 -0.80 -1.28
CA HIS A 150 37.55 -0.07 -1.15
C HIS A 150 38.69 -1.02 -1.49
N GLY A 151 39.47 -0.67 -2.51
CA GLY A 151 40.64 -1.41 -2.94
C GLY A 151 41.88 -0.78 -2.34
N GLY A 152 42.64 -1.57 -1.58
CA GLY A 152 43.95 -1.13 -1.08
C GLY A 152 44.97 -0.97 -2.22
N THR A 153 46.19 -0.56 -1.85
CA THR A 153 47.27 -0.22 -2.79
C THR A 153 48.12 -1.39 -3.31
N ALA A 154 48.21 -2.50 -2.56
CA ALA A 154 49.17 -3.57 -2.83
C ALA A 154 48.70 -4.65 -3.82
N ASN A 155 47.39 -4.91 -3.95
CA ASN A 155 46.84 -5.96 -4.81
C ASN A 155 45.69 -5.42 -5.68
N PRO A 156 45.40 -6.06 -6.84
CA PRO A 156 44.22 -5.72 -7.62
C PRO A 156 42.95 -6.00 -6.82
N THR A 157 41.85 -5.38 -7.22
CA THR A 157 40.52 -5.65 -6.66
C THR A 157 39.61 -6.18 -7.75
N ARG A 158 38.91 -7.28 -7.50
CA ARG A 158 37.91 -7.79 -8.42
C ARG A 158 36.81 -8.50 -7.65
N LEU A 159 35.64 -7.86 -7.63
CA LEU A 159 34.42 -8.41 -7.07
C LEU A 159 33.44 -8.74 -8.19
N SER A 160 32.67 -9.80 -8.00
CA SER A 160 31.60 -10.14 -8.94
C SER A 160 30.35 -10.60 -8.22
N LEU A 161 29.21 -10.06 -8.67
CA LEU A 161 27.90 -10.55 -8.28
C LEU A 161 27.60 -11.84 -9.05
N PHE A 162 27.23 -12.87 -8.31
CA PHE A 162 26.76 -14.15 -8.83
C PHE A 162 25.29 -14.34 -8.53
N LYS A 163 24.58 -14.99 -9.44
CA LYS A 163 23.24 -15.55 -9.29
C LYS A 163 23.32 -17.04 -9.59
N ASN A 164 23.02 -17.91 -8.62
CA ASN A 164 22.98 -19.37 -8.81
C ASN A 164 24.23 -19.94 -9.53
N GLY A 165 25.42 -19.42 -9.23
CA GLY A 165 26.68 -19.85 -9.88
C GLY A 165 27.01 -19.17 -11.21
N GLN A 166 26.12 -18.34 -11.75
CA GLN A 166 26.39 -17.53 -12.93
C GLN A 166 26.80 -16.10 -12.54
N ARG A 167 27.91 -15.61 -13.11
CA ARG A 167 28.36 -14.23 -12.94
C ARG A 167 27.45 -13.25 -13.68
N ILE A 168 27.00 -12.22 -12.99
CA ILE A 168 26.07 -11.20 -13.50
C ILE A 168 26.79 -9.87 -13.77
N ALA A 169 27.53 -9.36 -12.78
CA ALA A 169 28.19 -8.07 -12.87
C ALA A 169 29.55 -8.14 -12.16
N THR A 170 30.51 -7.33 -12.61
CA THR A 170 31.86 -7.26 -12.06
C THR A 170 32.24 -5.81 -11.83
N ALA A 171 32.86 -5.53 -10.68
CA ALA A 171 33.57 -4.29 -10.44
C ALA A 171 35.04 -4.65 -10.18
N SER A 172 35.96 -3.98 -10.85
CA SER A 172 37.37 -4.32 -10.75
C SER A 172 38.29 -3.13 -10.96
N HIS A 173 39.43 -3.21 -10.28
CA HIS A 173 40.57 -2.34 -10.43
C HIS A 173 41.83 -3.19 -10.64
N HIS A 174 42.72 -2.73 -11.52
CA HIS A 174 44.04 -3.31 -11.69
C HIS A 174 44.96 -2.88 -10.53
N GLN A 175 46.15 -3.47 -10.39
CA GLN A 175 47.06 -3.01 -9.36
C GLN A 175 47.50 -1.57 -9.67
N GLY A 176 47.13 -0.62 -8.80
CA GLY A 176 47.42 0.80 -8.95
C GLY A 176 48.87 1.17 -8.60
N ASP A 177 49.21 2.44 -8.80
CA ASP A 177 50.53 3.04 -8.55
C ASP A 177 50.80 3.39 -7.07
N GLY A 178 50.03 2.81 -6.15
CA GLY A 178 50.11 3.09 -4.72
C GLY A 178 48.97 3.95 -4.16
N ARG A 179 47.90 4.18 -4.93
CA ARG A 179 46.67 4.85 -4.45
C ARG A 179 45.54 3.86 -4.22
N ALA A 180 44.79 4.06 -3.14
CA ALA A 180 43.58 3.30 -2.88
C ALA A 180 42.48 3.73 -3.85
N GLU A 181 41.67 2.78 -4.31
CA GLU A 181 40.61 3.03 -5.27
C GLU A 181 39.28 2.47 -4.81
N ASN A 182 38.22 3.25 -5.02
CA ASN A 182 36.86 2.82 -4.78
C ASN A 182 36.22 2.42 -6.10
N GLY A 183 35.41 1.37 -6.05
CA GLY A 183 34.60 0.97 -7.19
C GLY A 183 33.27 0.38 -6.76
N SER A 184 32.35 0.34 -7.71
CA SER A 184 31.03 -0.22 -7.48
C SER A 184 30.43 -0.74 -8.76
N ASN A 185 29.41 -1.58 -8.62
CA ASN A 185 28.51 -1.93 -9.71
C ASN A 185 27.12 -2.22 -9.12
N GLY A 186 26.09 -2.16 -9.97
CA GLY A 186 24.73 -2.44 -9.55
C GLY A 186 23.83 -2.76 -10.74
N VAL A 187 22.82 -3.58 -10.50
CA VAL A 187 21.93 -4.12 -11.52
C VAL A 187 20.50 -4.19 -11.01
N ASN A 188 19.54 -3.99 -11.92
CA ASN A 188 18.14 -4.35 -11.70
C ASN A 188 17.90 -5.74 -12.29
N LEU A 189 17.39 -6.66 -11.50
CA LEU A 189 17.16 -8.04 -11.92
C LEU A 189 15.72 -8.45 -11.65
N LEU A 190 15.13 -9.14 -12.63
CA LEU A 190 13.97 -9.98 -12.40
C LEU A 190 14.43 -11.28 -11.74
N LEU A 191 13.98 -11.51 -10.51
CA LEU A 191 14.39 -12.67 -9.71
C LEU A 191 13.18 -13.53 -9.35
N GLU A 192 13.43 -14.82 -9.27
CA GLU A 192 12.47 -15.82 -8.83
C GLU A 192 12.70 -16.14 -7.36
N ALA A 193 11.63 -16.54 -6.66
CA ALA A 193 11.77 -17.04 -5.30
C ALA A 193 12.72 -18.25 -5.27
N GLY A 194 13.68 -18.24 -4.34
CA GLY A 194 14.74 -19.24 -4.23
C GLY A 194 16.02 -18.93 -5.00
N ASP A 195 16.08 -17.86 -5.81
CA ASP A 195 17.34 -17.40 -6.39
C ASP A 195 18.33 -16.98 -5.29
N HIS A 196 19.59 -17.38 -5.43
CA HIS A 196 20.67 -17.04 -4.52
C HIS A 196 21.65 -16.07 -5.16
N LEU A 197 21.88 -14.94 -4.48
CA LEU A 197 22.84 -13.93 -4.88
C LEU A 197 23.95 -13.77 -3.84
N TYR A 198 25.18 -13.64 -4.32
CA TYR A 198 26.35 -13.47 -3.48
C TYR A 198 27.49 -12.81 -4.24
N ILE A 199 28.44 -12.23 -3.50
CA ILE A 199 29.63 -11.60 -4.06
C ILE A 199 30.80 -12.56 -3.96
N VAL A 200 31.53 -12.73 -5.06
CA VAL A 200 32.78 -13.48 -5.12
C VAL A 200 33.95 -12.51 -5.27
N LEU A 201 34.93 -12.65 -4.38
CA LEU A 201 36.26 -12.06 -4.51
C LEU A 201 37.13 -13.04 -5.31
N TRP A 202 37.71 -12.56 -6.40
CA TRP A 202 38.52 -13.40 -7.29
C TRP A 202 39.90 -13.70 -6.69
N ALA A 203 40.45 -14.86 -7.03
CA ALA A 203 41.80 -15.25 -6.64
C ALA A 203 42.82 -14.13 -6.93
N GLY A 204 43.75 -13.92 -6.00
CA GLY A 204 44.77 -12.87 -6.09
C GLY A 204 44.26 -11.44 -5.90
N SER A 205 42.96 -11.24 -5.68
CA SER A 205 42.37 -9.93 -5.41
C SER A 205 42.11 -9.73 -3.93
N TRP A 206 42.05 -8.46 -3.50
CA TRP A 206 41.65 -8.11 -2.14
C TRP A 206 40.61 -6.98 -2.12
N VAL A 207 40.07 -6.74 -0.94
CA VAL A 207 39.26 -5.56 -0.60
C VAL A 207 39.57 -5.16 0.83
N TRP A 208 39.29 -3.92 1.18
CA TRP A 208 39.47 -3.39 2.52
C TRP A 208 38.14 -2.96 3.11
N ASP A 209 37.97 -3.19 4.41
CA ASP A 209 36.86 -2.66 5.19
C ASP A 209 37.40 -2.22 6.54
N GLY A 210 37.09 -1.00 6.95
CA GLY A 210 37.47 -0.46 8.25
C GLY A 210 36.27 0.11 9.00
N ASN A 211 36.55 1.09 9.87
CA ASN A 211 35.53 1.68 10.74
C ASN A 211 34.49 2.53 9.97
N ASN A 212 34.72 2.78 8.68
CA ASN A 212 33.87 3.64 7.85
C ASN A 212 32.88 2.86 6.96
N ILE A 213 32.82 1.52 7.05
CA ILE A 213 31.92 0.67 6.26
C ILE A 213 32.17 0.89 4.76
N ASP A 214 33.32 0.42 4.30
CA ASP A 214 33.90 0.80 3.01
C ASP A 214 33.56 -0.20 1.90
N THR A 215 33.37 -1.47 2.26
CA THR A 215 32.99 -2.54 1.33
C THR A 215 31.61 -3.10 1.71
N ILE A 216 30.62 -2.80 0.88
CA ILE A 216 29.19 -3.02 1.16
C ILE A 216 28.55 -3.90 0.08
N PHE A 217 27.65 -4.78 0.50
CA PHE A 217 26.70 -5.49 -0.35
C PHE A 217 25.27 -5.18 0.08
N SER A 218 24.47 -4.68 -0.85
CA SER A 218 23.12 -4.20 -0.60
C SER A 218 22.14 -4.63 -1.68
N GLY A 219 20.87 -4.72 -1.30
CA GLY A 219 19.80 -4.93 -2.26
C GLY A 219 18.42 -4.79 -1.66
N PHE A 220 17.44 -4.49 -2.51
CA PHE A 220 16.04 -4.37 -2.09
C PHE A 220 15.06 -4.70 -3.21
N LEU A 221 13.84 -5.09 -2.82
CA LEU A 221 12.71 -5.33 -3.70
C LEU A 221 12.11 -4.00 -4.14
N LEU A 222 12.12 -3.72 -5.44
CA LEU A 222 11.44 -2.56 -6.03
C LEU A 222 9.93 -2.81 -6.12
N THR A 223 9.55 -3.96 -6.67
CA THR A 223 8.14 -4.38 -6.74
C THR A 223 8.03 -5.90 -6.78
N PRO A 224 7.13 -6.50 -5.97
CA PRO A 224 6.73 -7.87 -6.17
C PRO A 224 5.98 -8.04 -7.51
N LEU A 225 5.98 -9.26 -8.04
CA LEU A 225 5.28 -9.64 -9.28
C LEU A 225 4.48 -10.93 -9.09
#